data_AF-A0A6N2RP81-F1
#
_entry.id   AF-A0A6N2RP81-F1
#
_cell.length_a   1.000
_cell.length_b   1.000
_cell.length_c   1.000
_cell.angle_alpha   90.00
_cell.angle_beta   90.00
_cell.angle_gamma   90.00
#
_symmetry.space_group_name_H-M   'P 1'
#
loop_
_entity.id
_entity.type
_entity.pdbx_description
1 polymer ?
#
loop_
_entity_poly.entity_id
_entity_poly.type
_entity_poly.pdbx_seq_one_letter_code
_entity_poly.pdbx_strand_id
1 'polypeptide(L)'
;MKQMKVAYLFEDRGLCRDVFQSIEQPGQYFNRSTLNGVWYHTDVSGNYCENSHPAKNDTIFEIYHNGQFWCLDGNGDFENKVPFEPFCQFERNLMHTFQKEHPEVRDYEAMKAKLLSLPGSEAYADPHSCRDNWIYALDFANVTEEVMETCAWMKKQYNILAVRFTHKPTGFVFINYRFRSALLSPGASSHDLLLYSWSE
;
A
#
# COMPACT_ATOMS: atom_id res chain seq x y z
N MET A 1 30.92 -11.58 6.40
CA MET A 1 29.60 -11.16 5.91
C MET A 1 29.79 -10.49 4.55
N LYS A 2 28.98 -10.85 3.56
CA LYS A 2 28.98 -10.23 2.23
C LYS A 2 27.94 -9.12 2.24
N GLN A 3 28.34 -7.89 1.94
CA GLN A 3 27.42 -6.75 1.87
C GLN A 3 27.09 -6.45 0.40
N MET A 4 25.80 -6.25 0.11
CA MET A 4 25.29 -5.96 -1.22
C MET A 4 24.41 -4.72 -1.17
N LYS A 5 24.71 -3.73 -2.02
CA LYS A 5 23.87 -2.54 -2.15
C LYS A 5 22.79 -2.80 -3.19
N VAL A 6 21.53 -2.63 -2.79
CA VAL A 6 20.37 -2.87 -3.66
C VAL A 6 19.43 -1.67 -3.67
N ALA A 7 18.82 -1.40 -4.81
CA ALA A 7 17.75 -0.43 -4.96
C ALA A 7 16.39 -1.14 -4.90
N TYR A 8 15.47 -0.62 -4.08
CA TYR A 8 14.07 -1.04 -4.09
C TYR A 8 13.36 -0.54 -5.35
N LEU A 9 12.73 -1.46 -6.08
CA LEU A 9 12.01 -1.18 -7.31
C LEU A 9 10.51 -1.04 -7.06
N PHE A 10 9.87 -2.11 -6.58
CA PHE A 10 8.42 -2.14 -6.30
C PHE A 10 8.04 -3.36 -5.44
N GLU A 11 6.83 -3.32 -4.90
CA GLU A 11 6.16 -4.45 -4.27
C GLU A 11 5.24 -5.13 -5.30
N ASP A 12 5.41 -6.43 -5.50
CA ASP A 12 4.53 -7.29 -6.29
C ASP A 12 3.56 -8.00 -5.35
N ARG A 13 2.35 -7.44 -5.22
CA ARG A 13 1.29 -7.99 -4.36
C ARG A 13 0.75 -9.31 -4.86
N GLY A 14 0.75 -9.54 -6.17
CA GLY A 14 0.24 -10.79 -6.74
C GLY A 14 1.11 -11.99 -6.37
N LEU A 15 2.42 -11.75 -6.23
CA LEU A 15 3.40 -12.77 -5.88
C LEU A 15 3.97 -12.61 -4.46
N CYS A 16 3.34 -11.76 -3.64
CA CYS A 16 3.69 -11.51 -2.24
C CYS A 16 5.19 -11.25 -2.02
N ARG A 17 5.80 -10.37 -2.81
CA ARG A 17 7.24 -10.07 -2.73
C ARG A 17 7.59 -8.61 -2.98
N ASP A 18 8.71 -8.19 -2.42
CA ASP A 18 9.40 -6.95 -2.76
C ASP A 18 10.52 -7.26 -3.75
N VAL A 19 10.66 -6.44 -4.80
CA VAL A 19 11.66 -6.62 -5.86
C VAL A 19 12.76 -5.56 -5.72
N PHE A 20 14.01 -6.03 -5.77
CA PHE A 20 15.21 -5.21 -5.65
C PHE A 20 16.20 -5.53 -6.76
N GLN A 21 17.10 -4.58 -7.05
CA GLN A 21 18.21 -4.77 -7.98
C GLN A 21 19.52 -4.28 -7.37
N SER A 22 20.63 -4.99 -7.56
CA SER A 22 21.94 -4.49 -7.14
C SER A 22 22.28 -3.20 -7.86
N ILE A 23 22.90 -2.27 -7.13
CA ILE A 23 23.37 -1.00 -7.68
C ILE A 23 24.63 -1.20 -8.53
N GLU A 24 25.46 -2.19 -8.15
CA GLU A 24 26.67 -2.56 -8.90
C GLU A 24 26.33 -3.30 -10.19
N GLN A 25 27.14 -3.06 -11.23
CA GLN A 25 26.97 -3.65 -12.55
C GLN A 25 27.82 -4.94 -12.72
N PRO A 26 27.30 -5.98 -13.41
CA PRO A 26 25.95 -6.05 -13.98
C PRO A 26 24.86 -6.20 -12.91
N GLY A 27 23.79 -5.42 -13.01
CA GLY A 27 22.70 -5.42 -12.04
C GLY A 27 22.03 -6.79 -11.88
N GLN A 28 22.01 -7.32 -10.65
CA GLN A 28 21.36 -8.58 -10.28
C GLN A 28 20.07 -8.31 -9.51
N TYR A 29 19.00 -9.05 -9.81
CA TYR A 29 17.75 -8.93 -9.08
C TYR A 29 17.70 -9.83 -7.84
N PHE A 30 16.94 -9.37 -6.85
CA PHE A 30 16.65 -10.06 -5.60
C PHE A 30 15.18 -9.86 -5.26
N ASN A 31 14.59 -10.90 -4.69
CA ASN A 31 13.22 -10.84 -4.19
C ASN A 31 13.22 -11.07 -2.69
N ARG A 32 12.38 -10.35 -1.95
CA ARG A 32 12.13 -10.58 -0.54
C ARG A 32 10.66 -10.93 -0.35
N SER A 33 10.35 -12.02 0.34
CA SER A 33 8.97 -12.35 0.62
C SER A 33 8.34 -11.31 1.55
N THR A 34 7.19 -10.78 1.17
CA THR A 34 6.38 -9.88 2.02
C THR A 34 5.71 -10.63 3.18
N LEU A 35 5.64 -11.96 3.12
CA LEU A 35 4.98 -12.80 4.13
C LEU A 35 5.91 -13.16 5.28
N ASN A 36 7.16 -13.50 4.99
CA ASN A 36 8.10 -14.02 5.99
C ASN A 36 9.47 -13.30 6.00
N GLY A 37 9.68 -12.32 5.13
CA GLY A 37 10.91 -11.53 5.08
C GLY A 37 12.12 -12.24 4.48
N VAL A 38 11.97 -13.47 3.97
CA VAL A 38 13.11 -14.23 3.40
C VAL A 38 13.52 -13.64 2.06
N TRP A 39 14.82 -13.42 1.91
CA TRP A 39 15.50 -12.97 0.70
C TRP A 39 15.88 -14.15 -0.20
N TYR A 40 15.69 -13.96 -1.50
CA TYR A 40 15.98 -14.90 -2.56
C TYR A 40 16.80 -14.22 -3.65
N HIS A 41 17.72 -14.99 -4.23
CA HIS A 41 18.19 -14.67 -5.58
C HIS A 41 17.06 -14.91 -6.57
N THR A 42 17.10 -14.19 -7.69
CA THR A 42 16.20 -14.47 -8.80
C THR A 42 16.83 -15.45 -9.79
N ASP A 43 16.00 -16.08 -10.62
CA ASP A 43 16.49 -16.92 -11.72
C ASP A 43 17.04 -16.03 -12.86
N VAL A 44 18.21 -16.39 -13.39
CA VAL A 44 18.87 -15.63 -14.48
C VAL A 44 18.03 -15.68 -15.77
N SER A 45 17.29 -16.77 -15.99
CA SER A 45 16.36 -16.95 -17.12
C SER A 45 15.00 -16.31 -16.89
N GLY A 46 14.52 -16.31 -15.63
CA GLY A 46 13.26 -15.69 -15.20
C GLY A 46 13.38 -14.18 -14.87
N ASN A 47 14.56 -13.59 -15.04
CA ASN A 47 14.87 -12.20 -14.70
C ASN A 47 14.52 -11.86 -13.24
N TYR A 48 13.65 -10.88 -12.98
CA TYR A 48 13.16 -10.56 -11.63
C TYR A 48 11.91 -11.39 -11.23
N CYS A 49 11.31 -12.11 -12.19
CA CYS A 49 9.99 -12.69 -12.05
C CYS A 49 9.97 -14.01 -11.27
N GLU A 50 11.10 -14.68 -11.11
CA GLU A 50 11.18 -16.01 -10.50
C GLU A 50 12.25 -16.05 -9.42
N ASN A 51 11.94 -16.67 -8.29
CA ASN A 51 12.92 -16.93 -7.23
C ASN A 51 13.71 -18.18 -7.61
N SER A 52 15.02 -18.17 -7.39
CA SER A 52 15.86 -19.36 -7.50
C SER A 52 16.04 -20.00 -6.13
N HIS A 53 17.02 -19.56 -5.34
CA HIS A 53 17.30 -20.06 -4.01
C HIS A 53 17.38 -18.93 -2.97
N PRO A 54 17.17 -19.23 -1.67
CA PRO A 54 17.37 -18.26 -0.62
C PRO A 54 18.78 -17.65 -0.66
N ALA A 55 18.89 -16.36 -0.35
CA ALA A 55 20.17 -15.73 -0.07
C ALA A 55 20.82 -16.37 1.16
N LYS A 56 22.15 -16.43 1.20
CA LYS A 56 22.86 -17.00 2.34
C LYS A 56 22.71 -16.12 3.58
N ASN A 57 22.72 -16.72 4.76
CA ASN A 57 22.57 -16.00 6.04
C ASN A 57 23.69 -14.98 6.31
N ASP A 58 24.85 -15.13 5.68
CA ASP A 58 25.97 -14.18 5.80
C ASP A 58 25.90 -13.01 4.80
N THR A 59 24.82 -12.92 4.01
CA THR A 59 24.56 -11.83 3.07
C THR A 59 23.72 -10.73 3.74
N ILE A 60 24.24 -9.51 3.71
CA ILE A 60 23.55 -8.29 4.16
C ILE A 60 23.16 -7.46 2.94
N PHE A 61 21.89 -7.10 2.85
CA PHE A 61 21.34 -6.19 1.87
C PHE A 61 21.26 -4.79 2.46
N GLU A 62 22.03 -3.88 1.88
CA GLU A 62 21.96 -2.45 2.15
C GLU A 62 20.97 -1.83 1.15
N ILE A 63 19.78 -1.49 1.63
CA ILE A 63 18.65 -1.11 0.79
C ILE A 63 18.65 0.39 0.57
N TYR A 64 18.50 0.78 -0.69
CA TYR A 64 18.41 2.16 -1.13
C TYR A 64 17.12 2.39 -1.91
N HIS A 65 16.66 3.64 -1.91
CA HIS A 65 15.63 4.09 -2.84
C HIS A 65 15.91 5.53 -3.23
N ASN A 66 15.89 5.83 -4.54
CA ASN A 66 16.27 7.13 -5.08
C ASN A 66 17.62 7.66 -4.53
N GLY A 67 18.60 6.76 -4.38
CA GLY A 67 19.94 7.09 -3.86
C GLY A 67 20.02 7.28 -2.34
N GLN A 68 18.90 7.22 -1.61
CA GLN A 68 18.89 7.33 -0.15
C GLN A 68 18.95 5.96 0.51
N PHE A 69 19.88 5.77 1.44
CA PHE A 69 19.93 4.58 2.29
C PHE A 69 18.67 4.47 3.16
N TRP A 70 18.04 3.29 3.19
CA TRP A 70 16.85 2.99 3.98
C TRP A 70 17.16 2.14 5.19
N CYS A 71 17.63 0.90 4.99
CA CYS A 71 17.91 -0.02 6.09
C CYS A 71 18.87 -1.15 5.68
N LEU A 72 19.26 -1.96 6.67
CA LEU A 72 20.02 -3.20 6.50
C LEU A 72 19.11 -4.40 6.77
N ASP A 73 19.00 -5.31 5.81
CA ASP A 73 18.21 -6.54 5.94
C ASP A 73 18.96 -7.76 5.40
N GLY A 74 18.43 -8.96 5.63
CA GLY A 74 19.01 -10.22 5.15
C GLY A 74 18.45 -11.41 5.91
N ASN A 75 18.84 -12.62 5.49
CA ASN A 75 18.30 -13.86 6.07
C ASN A 75 18.93 -14.19 7.43
N GLY A 76 20.18 -13.79 7.67
CA GLY A 76 20.83 -13.98 8.96
C GLY A 76 20.53 -12.88 9.96
N ASP A 77 20.88 -13.12 11.21
CA ASP A 77 20.89 -12.12 12.27
C ASP A 77 22.26 -11.46 12.35
N PHE A 78 22.29 -10.13 12.43
CA PHE A 78 23.50 -9.34 12.51
C PHE A 78 23.22 -7.99 13.19
N GLU A 79 24.27 -7.35 13.68
CA GLU A 79 24.18 -6.07 14.37
C GLU A 79 23.58 -4.98 13.47
N ASN A 80 22.66 -4.17 14.00
CA ASN A 80 21.97 -3.10 13.29
C ASN A 80 21.03 -3.54 12.16
N LYS A 81 20.65 -4.82 12.10
CA LYS A 81 19.57 -5.28 11.20
C LYS A 81 18.27 -4.55 11.53
N VAL A 82 17.71 -3.89 10.53
CA VAL A 82 16.38 -3.27 10.56
C VAL A 82 15.63 -3.80 9.34
N PRO A 83 14.79 -4.82 9.51
CA PRO A 83 14.12 -5.46 8.39
C PRO A 83 13.35 -4.45 7.53
N PHE A 84 13.36 -4.65 6.22
CA PHE A 84 12.53 -3.86 5.32
C PHE A 84 11.05 -4.08 5.67
N GLU A 85 10.27 -3.01 5.78
CA GLU A 85 8.82 -3.10 5.96
C GLU A 85 8.13 -3.14 4.59
N PRO A 86 7.46 -4.26 4.22
CA PRO A 86 6.63 -4.30 3.02
C PRO A 86 5.57 -3.21 3.03
N PHE A 87 5.30 -2.61 1.88
CA PHE A 87 4.35 -1.52 1.78
C PHE A 87 2.92 -1.98 2.12
N CYS A 88 2.54 -3.22 1.78
CA CYS A 88 1.25 -3.80 2.15
C CYS A 88 1.11 -4.03 3.66
N GLN A 89 2.21 -4.27 4.38
CA GLN A 89 2.20 -4.39 5.83
C GLN A 89 2.04 -3.01 6.49
N PHE A 90 2.75 -2.02 5.98
CA PHE A 90 2.57 -0.61 6.38
C PHE A 90 1.12 -0.16 6.20
N GLU A 91 0.53 -0.38 5.02
CA GLU A 91 -0.87 -0.02 4.73
C GLU A 91 -1.84 -0.64 5.73
N ARG A 92 -1.68 -1.92 6.03
CA ARG A 92 -2.54 -2.64 6.99
C ARG A 92 -2.39 -2.07 8.39
N ASN A 93 -1.16 -1.82 8.83
CA ASN A 93 -0.89 -1.22 10.13
C ASN A 93 -1.46 0.19 10.25
N LEU A 94 -1.32 0.99 9.19
CA LEU A 94 -1.86 2.34 9.10
C LEU A 94 -3.39 2.33 9.22
N MET A 95 -4.07 1.47 8.45
CA MET A 95 -5.52 1.28 8.52
C MET A 95 -5.98 0.94 9.95
N HIS A 96 -5.36 -0.04 10.59
CA HIS A 96 -5.75 -0.44 11.96
C HIS A 96 -5.49 0.65 13.00
N THR A 97 -4.37 1.36 12.89
CA THR A 97 -4.01 2.44 13.82
C THR A 97 -4.98 3.61 13.65
N PHE A 98 -5.23 4.03 12.42
CA PHE A 98 -6.16 5.11 12.11
C PHE A 98 -7.58 4.80 12.60
N GLN A 99 -8.08 3.58 12.37
CA GLN A 99 -9.40 3.18 12.86
C GLN A 99 -9.50 3.18 14.39
N LYS A 100 -8.41 2.84 15.09
CA LYS A 100 -8.37 2.87 16.55
C LYS A 100 -8.38 4.30 17.10
N GLU A 101 -7.75 5.23 16.40
CA GLU A 101 -7.65 6.65 16.81
C GLU A 101 -8.91 7.45 16.44
N HIS A 102 -9.62 7.04 15.39
CA HIS A 102 -10.85 7.67 14.88
C HIS A 102 -12.03 6.69 14.95
N PRO A 103 -12.64 6.48 16.13
CA PRO A 103 -13.65 5.43 16.33
C PRO A 103 -14.95 5.63 15.55
N GLU A 104 -15.18 6.82 14.99
CA GLU A 104 -16.30 7.12 14.09
C GLU A 104 -16.14 6.52 12.70
N VAL A 105 -14.91 6.12 12.31
CA VAL A 105 -14.65 5.54 10.99
C VAL A 105 -15.07 4.07 10.96
N ARG A 106 -15.64 3.69 9.82
CA ARG A 106 -16.27 2.41 9.55
C ARG A 106 -15.55 1.74 8.38
N ASP A 107 -15.60 0.41 8.34
CA ASP A 107 -15.01 -0.36 7.26
C ASP A 107 -15.83 -0.30 5.96
N TYR A 108 -15.27 -0.90 4.91
CA TYR A 108 -15.92 -1.01 3.61
C TYR A 108 -17.28 -1.70 3.66
N GLU A 109 -17.43 -2.75 4.48
CA GLU A 109 -18.68 -3.51 4.55
C GLU A 109 -19.80 -2.69 5.19
N ALA A 110 -19.51 -1.92 6.24
CA ALA A 110 -20.45 -1.00 6.85
C ALA A 110 -20.87 0.12 5.89
N MET A 111 -19.92 0.67 5.13
CA MET A 111 -20.21 1.67 4.10
C MET A 111 -21.08 1.08 2.98
N LYS A 112 -20.74 -0.12 2.49
CA LYS A 112 -21.52 -0.83 1.48
C LYS A 112 -22.93 -1.12 1.97
N ALA A 113 -23.10 -1.59 3.21
CA ALA A 113 -24.41 -1.82 3.82
C ALA A 113 -25.23 -0.53 3.91
N LYS A 114 -24.62 0.60 4.32
CA LYS A 114 -25.29 1.90 4.32
C LYS A 114 -25.73 2.30 2.91
N LEU A 115 -24.85 2.18 1.91
CA LEU A 115 -25.17 2.47 0.51
C LEU A 115 -26.38 1.66 0.02
N LEU A 116 -26.39 0.35 0.29
CA LEU A 116 -27.46 -0.55 -0.10
C LEU A 116 -28.79 -0.27 0.61
N SER A 117 -28.77 0.35 1.79
CA SER A 117 -30.00 0.74 2.49
C SER A 117 -30.73 1.94 1.89
N LEU A 118 -30.09 2.69 0.98
CA LEU A 118 -30.62 3.94 0.46
C LEU A 118 -31.39 3.72 -0.86
N PRO A 119 -32.44 4.52 -1.14
CA PRO A 119 -33.15 4.47 -2.42
C PRO A 119 -32.22 4.72 -3.62
N GLY A 120 -32.37 3.95 -4.69
CA GLY A 120 -31.50 4.04 -5.87
C GLY A 120 -30.26 3.14 -5.83
N SER A 121 -30.12 2.31 -4.78
CA SER A 121 -29.02 1.35 -4.63
C SER A 121 -29.30 -0.02 -5.26
N GLU A 122 -30.49 -0.24 -5.83
CA GLU A 122 -30.97 -1.56 -6.24
C GLU A 122 -30.06 -2.21 -7.31
N ALA A 123 -29.41 -1.38 -8.13
CA ALA A 123 -28.48 -1.82 -9.17
C ALA A 123 -27.11 -2.31 -8.63
N TYR A 124 -26.83 -2.12 -7.33
CA TYR A 124 -25.55 -2.42 -6.66
C TYR A 124 -25.67 -3.57 -5.65
N ALA A 125 -26.85 -4.19 -5.55
CA ALA A 125 -27.14 -5.23 -4.56
C ALA A 125 -26.66 -6.64 -4.98
N ASP A 126 -26.41 -6.87 -6.27
CA ASP A 126 -26.00 -8.17 -6.81
C ASP A 126 -24.47 -8.28 -6.91
N PRO A 127 -23.78 -9.03 -6.01
CA PRO A 127 -22.32 -9.15 -5.91
C PRO A 127 -21.63 -9.82 -7.11
N HIS A 128 -22.40 -10.27 -8.11
CA HIS A 128 -21.90 -10.83 -9.36
C HIS A 128 -22.02 -9.87 -10.53
N SER A 129 -22.53 -8.66 -10.30
CA SER A 129 -22.74 -7.67 -11.33
C SER A 129 -21.50 -6.80 -11.52
N CYS A 130 -21.14 -6.51 -12.76
CA CYS A 130 -20.11 -5.48 -13.02
C CYS A 130 -20.50 -4.10 -12.44
N ARG A 131 -21.80 -3.91 -12.12
CA ARG A 131 -22.36 -2.72 -11.48
C ARG A 131 -22.11 -2.65 -9.98
N ASP A 132 -21.63 -3.70 -9.31
CA ASP A 132 -21.25 -3.65 -7.88
C ASP A 132 -20.19 -2.60 -7.54
N ASN A 133 -19.46 -2.16 -8.55
CA ASN A 133 -18.46 -1.12 -8.43
C ASN A 133 -19.14 0.25 -8.32
N TRP A 134 -19.78 0.50 -7.18
CA TRP A 134 -20.38 1.77 -6.78
C TRP A 134 -19.40 2.96 -6.91
N ILE A 135 -18.09 2.69 -6.90
CA ILE A 135 -17.03 3.66 -7.18
C ILE A 135 -17.19 4.38 -8.53
N TYR A 136 -17.73 3.71 -9.56
CA TYR A 136 -17.97 4.33 -10.87
C TYR A 136 -19.14 5.33 -10.87
N ALA A 137 -19.99 5.27 -9.84
CA ALA A 137 -21.14 6.15 -9.68
C ALA A 137 -20.85 7.35 -8.76
N LEU A 138 -19.58 7.55 -8.38
CA LEU A 138 -19.16 8.70 -7.58
C LEU A 138 -19.07 9.98 -8.41
N ASP A 139 -19.37 11.09 -7.76
CA ASP A 139 -19.22 12.42 -8.32
C ASP A 139 -17.82 12.96 -8.16
N PHE A 140 -16.92 12.49 -9.05
CA PHE A 140 -15.54 12.95 -9.11
C PHE A 140 -15.39 14.45 -9.43
N ALA A 141 -16.41 15.11 -9.99
CA ALA A 141 -16.33 16.52 -10.35
C ALA A 141 -16.41 17.45 -9.12
N ASN A 142 -17.04 17.00 -8.03
CA ASN A 142 -17.29 17.79 -6.82
C ASN A 142 -16.58 17.20 -5.58
N VAL A 143 -15.48 16.47 -5.80
CA VAL A 143 -14.68 15.91 -4.71
C VAL A 143 -13.93 17.01 -4.01
N THR A 144 -13.99 17.00 -2.68
CA THR A 144 -13.12 17.83 -1.83
C THR A 144 -12.16 16.93 -1.07
N GLU A 145 -10.93 17.40 -0.91
CA GLU A 145 -9.85 16.69 -0.22
C GLU A 145 -9.31 17.58 0.90
N GLU A 146 -9.19 17.01 2.09
CA GLU A 146 -8.59 17.65 3.26
C GLU A 146 -7.47 16.77 3.82
N VAL A 147 -6.34 17.38 4.20
CA VAL A 147 -5.25 16.67 4.89
C VAL A 147 -5.60 16.61 6.37
N MET A 148 -5.75 15.39 6.89
CA MET A 148 -6.05 15.13 8.29
C MET A 148 -4.77 15.09 9.11
N GLU A 149 -3.85 14.20 8.70
CA GLU A 149 -2.68 13.81 9.47
C GLU A 149 -1.54 13.40 8.52
N THR A 150 -0.38 13.08 9.09
CA THR A 150 0.78 12.58 8.34
C THR A 150 1.27 11.26 8.90
N CYS A 151 1.71 10.36 8.03
CA CYS A 151 2.35 9.10 8.40
C CYS A 151 3.62 8.89 7.57
N ALA A 152 4.46 7.95 8.00
CA ALA A 152 5.71 7.65 7.32
C ALA A 152 5.84 6.14 7.07
N TRP A 153 6.28 5.81 5.86
CA TRP A 153 6.73 4.47 5.50
C TRP A 153 8.20 4.53 5.14
N MET A 154 9.02 3.74 5.85
CA MET A 154 10.47 3.80 5.75
C MET A 154 10.99 5.22 5.99
N LYS A 155 11.40 5.94 4.93
CA LYS A 155 11.85 7.34 4.99
C LYS A 155 11.01 8.28 4.12
N LYS A 156 9.83 7.82 3.68
CA LYS A 156 8.88 8.58 2.87
C LYS A 156 7.71 9.07 3.72
N GLN A 157 7.39 10.34 3.57
CA GLN A 157 6.24 10.97 4.22
C GLN A 157 4.99 10.87 3.34
N TYR A 158 3.86 10.65 3.99
CA TYR A 158 2.54 10.55 3.40
C TYR A 158 1.55 11.43 4.18
N ASN A 159 0.61 12.03 3.46
CA ASN A 159 -0.53 12.71 4.03
C ASN A 159 -1.71 11.73 4.06
N ILE A 160 -2.39 11.62 5.20
CA ILE A 160 -3.69 10.97 5.32
C ILE A 160 -4.75 12.02 4.95
N LEU A 161 -5.68 11.62 4.09
CA LEU A 161 -6.61 12.49 3.40
C LEU A 161 -8.04 12.07 3.75
N ALA A 162 -8.88 13.03 4.14
CA ALA A 162 -10.32 12.89 4.15
C ALA A 162 -10.86 13.34 2.79
N VAL A 163 -11.36 12.40 1.98
CA VAL A 163 -11.88 12.69 0.64
C VAL A 163 -13.39 12.55 0.63
N ARG A 164 -14.09 13.67 0.46
CA ARG A 164 -15.54 13.70 0.45
C ARG A 164 -16.06 13.31 -0.94
N PHE A 165 -16.89 12.28 -0.97
CA PHE A 165 -17.56 11.81 -2.17
C PHE A 165 -19.08 11.92 -2.05
N THR A 166 -19.73 12.05 -3.19
CA THR A 166 -21.19 11.92 -3.33
C THR A 166 -21.46 10.75 -4.29
N HIS A 167 -22.25 9.77 -3.86
CA HIS A 167 -22.75 8.72 -4.74
C HIS A 167 -23.97 9.24 -5.51
N LYS A 168 -23.83 9.43 -6.83
CA LYS A 168 -24.83 10.14 -7.65
C LYS A 168 -26.24 9.52 -7.59
N PRO A 169 -26.41 8.18 -7.67
CA PRO A 169 -27.74 7.57 -7.66
C PRO A 169 -28.51 7.79 -6.36
N THR A 170 -27.83 7.76 -5.21
CA THR A 170 -28.47 7.80 -3.89
C THR A 170 -28.38 9.18 -3.24
N GLY A 171 -27.54 10.08 -3.75
CA GLY A 171 -27.20 11.35 -3.09
C GLY A 171 -26.36 11.16 -1.81
N PHE A 172 -25.94 9.93 -1.51
CA PHE A 172 -25.21 9.61 -0.29
C PHE A 172 -23.86 10.30 -0.27
N VAL A 173 -23.61 11.04 0.81
CA VAL A 173 -22.35 11.72 1.04
C VAL A 173 -21.59 10.97 2.13
N PHE A 174 -20.33 10.67 1.85
CA PHE A 174 -19.42 10.05 2.81
C PHE A 174 -18.00 10.57 2.60
N ILE A 175 -17.17 10.38 3.61
CA ILE A 175 -15.72 10.58 3.54
C ILE A 175 -15.08 9.21 3.31
N ASN A 176 -14.17 9.14 2.34
CA ASN A 176 -13.25 8.02 2.16
C ASN A 176 -11.86 8.48 2.61
N TYR A 177 -11.28 7.72 3.54
CA TYR A 177 -9.94 8.00 4.02
C TYR A 177 -8.91 7.34 3.12
N ARG A 178 -7.96 8.15 2.68
CA ARG A 178 -6.92 7.76 1.72
C ARG A 178 -5.58 8.24 2.24
N PHE A 179 -4.48 7.83 1.61
CA PHE A 179 -3.19 8.44 1.88
C PHE A 179 -2.39 8.62 0.59
N ARG A 180 -1.58 9.67 0.55
CA ARG A 180 -0.79 10.05 -0.63
C ARG A 180 0.59 10.50 -0.21
N SER A 181 1.60 10.22 -1.03
CA SER A 181 2.94 10.77 -0.79
C SER A 181 2.86 12.29 -0.64
N ALA A 182 3.49 12.82 0.42
CA ALA A 182 3.48 14.25 0.71
C ALA A 182 4.15 15.11 -0.39
N LEU A 183 4.89 14.48 -1.30
CA LEU A 183 5.52 15.14 -2.46
C LEU A 183 4.55 15.37 -3.63
N LEU A 184 3.38 14.73 -3.63
CA LEU A 184 2.39 14.83 -4.70
C LEU A 184 1.36 15.93 -4.40
N SER A 185 0.98 16.66 -5.45
CA SER A 185 -0.03 17.72 -5.37
C SER A 185 -1.43 17.19 -5.00
N PRO A 186 -2.32 18.04 -4.47
CA PRO A 186 -3.75 17.72 -4.32
C PRO A 186 -4.36 17.15 -5.61
N GLY A 187 -5.25 16.17 -5.47
CA GLY A 187 -5.90 15.48 -6.59
C GLY A 187 -5.03 14.48 -7.36
N ALA A 188 -3.74 14.35 -7.04
CA ALA A 188 -2.91 13.28 -7.59
C ALA A 188 -3.27 11.91 -6.99
N SER A 189 -2.77 10.84 -7.62
CA SER A 189 -3.03 9.45 -7.21
C SER A 189 -2.76 9.22 -5.72
N SER A 190 -3.67 8.47 -5.08
CA SER A 190 -3.65 8.15 -3.66
C SER A 190 -4.15 6.73 -3.41
N HIS A 191 -3.71 6.16 -2.29
CA HIS A 191 -4.04 4.82 -1.84
C HIS A 191 -5.29 4.87 -0.95
N ASP A 192 -6.23 3.95 -1.17
CA ASP A 192 -7.44 3.83 -0.35
C ASP A 192 -7.14 3.04 0.93
N LEU A 193 -7.56 3.57 2.10
CA LEU A 193 -7.47 2.84 3.36
C LEU A 193 -8.64 1.88 3.58
N LEU A 194 -9.66 1.91 2.71
CA LEU A 194 -10.92 1.19 2.85
C LEU A 194 -11.67 1.53 4.16
N LEU A 195 -11.49 2.78 4.60
CA LEU A 195 -12.14 3.36 5.77
C LEU A 195 -13.02 4.53 5.33
N TYR A 196 -14.16 4.65 5.99
CA TYR A 196 -15.22 5.58 5.60
C TYR A 196 -15.90 6.20 6.81
N SER A 197 -16.42 7.42 6.67
CA SER A 197 -17.31 8.02 7.68
C SER A 197 -18.43 8.80 6.98
N TRP A 198 -19.55 9.01 7.68
CA TRP A 198 -20.67 9.80 7.17
C TRP A 198 -21.50 10.33 8.35
N SER A 199 -22.25 11.39 8.10
CA SER A 199 -23.28 11.85 9.02
C SER A 199 -24.54 11.00 8.83
N GLU A 200 -25.21 10.63 9.93
CA GLU A 200 -26.52 9.96 9.88
C GLU A 200 -27.66 10.90 9.45
#